data_AF-A0A938GP24-F1
#
_entry.id   AF-A0A938GP24-F1
#
_cell.length_a   1.000
_cell.length_b   1.000
_cell.length_c   1.000
_cell.angle_alpha   90.00
_cell.angle_beta   90.00
_cell.angle_gamma   90.00
#
_symmetry.space_group_name_H-M   'P 1'
#
loop_
_entity.id
_entity.type
_entity.pdbx_description
1 polymer ?
#
loop_
_entity_poly.entity_id
_entity_poly.type
_entity_poly.pdbx_seq_one_letter_code
_entity_poly.pdbx_strand_id
1 'polypeptide(L)'
;MKQFHLISAPFSCGISWLVSVLMELGIRTTHAEPRRYPDGFWRPLGDGSDAEAIVPAGVEHMRYYLPVLQEGNAFRFREDIEVLWEHRLDFARHPERQVILFARDPRDAIRSLYLRNYLHFEWMEYLQRPDRWQDHFPEMFDLPPPETWAAWHAMWMGLSSFVPIRLIRFEDTRLDPVRSVQDVLAVLGVERPVDAIRKAIENSSLDRTRAAMERAEAETGVKFRVVRKGKVEEWKETFDEQALRAFGGPAAEWMRTLGYEPAQASLDGEVSWRIAGDEALAGLVESRAKWSAGDVPATRDVLRRTLTEVQSPGRRDADRLRVAASWVALDWTTRVLGDPLRATPSARAILAAFEQFLIQFGEWPSIRRMLLDAIDGIQPLSNLAFASLNSPGNPVTTTHSAPAAVPAGPLLLVEEDYRGYRLYGFGGRFYGVLRTAEDIDLATLSKEALSVERKRGRVFVGDLGFEVKQSIDERSA
;
A
#
# COMPACT_ATOMS: atom_id res chain seq x y z
N MET A 1 -7.90 25.62 -7.38
CA MET A 1 -8.44 24.25 -7.31
C MET A 1 -8.23 23.69 -5.91
N LYS A 2 -9.29 23.23 -5.24
CA LYS A 2 -9.24 22.58 -3.93
C LYS A 2 -8.92 21.09 -4.12
N GLN A 3 -7.93 20.58 -3.40
CA GLN A 3 -7.52 19.18 -3.50
C GLN A 3 -8.02 18.36 -2.31
N PHE A 4 -8.40 17.13 -2.61
CA PHE A 4 -8.84 16.13 -1.64
C PHE A 4 -8.01 14.86 -1.81
N HIS A 5 -7.95 14.06 -0.76
CA HIS A 5 -7.28 12.76 -0.78
C HIS A 5 -8.32 11.65 -0.69
N LEU A 6 -8.24 10.68 -1.60
CA LEU A 6 -8.99 9.43 -1.55
C LEU A 6 -7.98 8.29 -1.38
N ILE A 7 -7.89 7.75 -0.18
CA ILE A 7 -6.84 6.80 0.21
C ILE A 7 -7.44 5.44 0.56
N SER A 8 -6.65 4.39 0.40
CA SER A 8 -7.00 3.04 0.87
C SER A 8 -5.76 2.21 1.08
N ALA A 9 -5.80 1.21 1.95
CA ALA A 9 -4.68 0.28 2.08
C ALA A 9 -4.43 -0.44 0.72
N PRO A 10 -3.19 -0.86 0.40
CA PRO A 10 -2.81 -1.47 -0.88
C PRO A 10 -3.25 -2.93 -1.00
N PHE A 11 -4.40 -3.23 -0.41
CA PHE A 11 -5.13 -4.46 -0.64
C PHE A 11 -6.24 -4.16 -1.65
N SER A 12 -6.88 -5.19 -2.19
CA SER A 12 -7.96 -5.02 -3.16
C SER A 12 -9.20 -4.39 -2.51
N CYS A 13 -9.19 -3.09 -2.29
CA CYS A 13 -10.20 -2.34 -1.53
C CYS A 13 -11.42 -1.94 -2.38
N GLY A 14 -11.27 -1.86 -3.70
CA GLY A 14 -12.35 -1.43 -4.60
C GLY A 14 -12.42 0.09 -4.82
N ILE A 15 -11.41 0.86 -4.39
CA ILE A 15 -11.30 2.31 -4.60
C ILE A 15 -11.53 2.74 -6.06
N SER A 16 -11.13 1.92 -7.04
CA SER A 16 -11.29 2.22 -8.47
C SER A 16 -12.76 2.38 -8.89
N TRP A 17 -13.70 1.71 -8.20
CA TRP A 17 -15.13 1.92 -8.42
C TRP A 17 -15.53 3.37 -8.09
N LEU A 18 -15.11 3.87 -6.92
CA LEU A 18 -15.43 5.24 -6.52
C LEU A 18 -14.75 6.26 -7.43
N VAL A 19 -13.50 6.00 -7.85
CA VAL A 19 -12.79 6.83 -8.84
C VAL A 19 -13.58 6.92 -10.14
N SER A 20 -14.04 5.78 -10.68
CA SER A 20 -14.87 5.74 -11.90
C SER A 20 -16.17 6.54 -11.72
N VAL A 21 -16.87 6.37 -10.59
CA VAL A 21 -18.11 7.12 -10.31
C VAL A 21 -17.85 8.63 -10.25
N LEU A 22 -16.76 9.07 -9.63
CA LEU A 22 -16.42 10.49 -9.55
C LEU A 22 -16.12 11.08 -10.94
N MET A 23 -15.40 10.34 -11.80
CA MET A 23 -15.14 10.76 -13.18
C MET A 23 -16.44 10.91 -13.99
N GLU A 24 -17.36 9.96 -13.89
CA GLU A 24 -18.70 10.01 -14.51
C GLU A 24 -19.52 11.21 -14.04
N LEU A 25 -19.28 11.70 -12.82
CA LEU A 25 -19.93 12.90 -12.26
C LEU A 25 -19.22 14.22 -12.61
N GLY A 26 -18.22 14.16 -13.49
CA GLY A 26 -17.42 15.31 -13.94
C GLY A 26 -16.47 15.84 -12.87
N ILE A 27 -16.01 14.97 -11.95
CA ILE A 27 -15.03 15.31 -10.91
C ILE A 27 -13.67 14.77 -11.34
N ARG A 28 -12.67 15.66 -11.40
CA ARG A 28 -11.30 15.31 -11.74
C ARG A 28 -10.72 14.40 -10.67
N THR A 29 -10.27 13.21 -11.06
CA THR A 29 -9.55 12.27 -10.18
C THR A 29 -8.16 11.99 -10.73
N THR A 30 -7.13 12.08 -9.91
CA THR A 30 -5.73 11.93 -10.34
C THR A 30 -5.06 10.81 -9.58
N HIS A 31 -4.54 9.82 -10.30
CA HIS A 31 -3.67 8.79 -9.73
C HIS A 31 -2.28 9.40 -9.51
N ALA A 32 -1.97 9.78 -8.28
CA ALA A 32 -0.77 10.57 -7.98
C ALA A 32 0.46 9.67 -7.75
N GLU A 33 0.91 9.03 -8.84
CA GLU A 33 2.11 8.20 -8.87
C GLU A 33 3.21 8.84 -9.76
N PRO A 34 4.06 9.72 -9.20
CA PRO A 34 5.02 10.51 -9.96
C PRO A 34 6.14 9.67 -10.60
N ARG A 35 6.42 8.44 -10.14
CA ARG A 35 7.39 7.56 -10.84
C ARG A 35 6.83 7.10 -12.18
N ARG A 36 5.51 6.89 -12.25
CA ARG A 36 4.82 6.42 -13.45
C ARG A 36 4.38 7.57 -14.34
N TYR A 37 4.03 8.72 -13.76
CA TYR A 37 3.53 9.89 -14.47
C TYR A 37 4.34 11.16 -14.11
N PRO A 38 5.62 11.25 -14.53
CA PRO A 38 6.49 12.35 -14.14
C PRO A 38 6.00 13.73 -14.61
N ASP A 39 5.28 13.77 -15.73
CA ASP A 39 4.72 14.99 -16.32
C ASP A 39 3.24 15.21 -15.96
N GLY A 40 2.72 14.44 -15.02
CA GLY A 40 1.32 14.46 -14.59
C GLY A 40 0.43 13.42 -15.29
N PHE A 41 -0.76 13.20 -14.71
CA PHE A 41 -1.71 12.17 -15.14
C PHE A 41 -2.65 12.64 -16.27
N TRP A 42 -2.81 13.96 -16.40
CA TRP A 42 -3.73 14.63 -17.31
C TRP A 42 -2.95 15.48 -18.32
N ARG A 43 -3.44 15.54 -19.57
CA ARG A 43 -2.91 16.41 -20.62
C ARG A 43 -4.05 17.14 -21.34
N PRO A 44 -3.86 18.39 -21.79
CA PRO A 44 -4.84 19.06 -22.65
C PRO A 44 -4.95 18.36 -24.01
N LEU A 45 -6.11 18.41 -24.66
CA LEU A 45 -6.31 17.86 -26.00
C LEU A 45 -5.65 18.68 -27.12
N GLY A 46 -5.45 19.97 -26.91
CA GLY A 46 -4.81 20.87 -27.89
C GLY A 46 -5.72 21.33 -29.05
N ASP A 47 -7.00 20.98 -29.02
CA ASP A 47 -8.01 21.38 -30.01
C ASP A 47 -8.76 22.68 -29.63
N GLY A 48 -8.29 23.36 -28.58
CA GLY A 48 -8.92 24.56 -28.02
C GLY A 48 -10.13 24.27 -27.12
N SER A 49 -10.49 23.01 -26.90
CA SER A 49 -11.49 22.65 -25.90
C SER A 49 -10.93 22.73 -24.48
N ASP A 50 -11.84 22.84 -23.51
CA ASP A 50 -11.59 22.73 -22.07
C ASP A 50 -11.43 21.27 -21.60
N ALA A 51 -11.40 20.32 -22.53
CA ALA A 51 -11.29 18.90 -22.20
C ALA A 51 -9.82 18.49 -21.99
N GLU A 52 -9.64 17.59 -21.03
CA GLU A 52 -8.35 16.96 -20.74
C GLU A 52 -8.46 15.45 -21.02
N ALA A 53 -7.34 14.85 -21.43
CA ALA A 53 -7.22 13.42 -21.57
C ALA A 53 -6.24 12.82 -20.56
N ILE A 54 -6.46 11.57 -20.17
CA ILE A 54 -5.45 10.81 -19.42
C ILE A 54 -4.24 10.58 -20.34
N VAL A 55 -3.03 10.68 -19.79
CA VAL A 55 -1.80 10.37 -20.51
C VAL A 55 -1.79 8.89 -20.98
N PRO A 56 -1.14 8.55 -22.10
CA PRO A 56 -1.18 7.19 -22.65
C PRO A 56 -0.81 6.08 -21.65
N ALA A 57 0.28 6.25 -20.89
CA ALA A 57 0.68 5.31 -19.83
C ALA A 57 -0.37 5.17 -18.71
N GLY A 58 -1.13 6.24 -18.45
CA GLY A 58 -2.24 6.24 -17.51
C GLY A 58 -3.41 5.42 -18.03
N VAL A 59 -3.76 5.56 -19.31
CA VAL A 59 -4.80 4.76 -19.96
C VAL A 59 -4.42 3.29 -19.98
N GLU A 60 -3.20 2.97 -20.38
CA GLU A 60 -2.67 1.60 -20.41
C GLU A 60 -2.76 0.94 -19.03
N HIS A 61 -2.35 1.65 -17.98
CA HIS A 61 -2.45 1.15 -16.61
C HIS A 61 -3.90 1.03 -16.13
N MET A 62 -4.72 2.07 -16.32
CA MET A 62 -6.00 2.22 -15.63
C MET A 62 -7.20 1.62 -16.37
N ARG A 63 -7.09 1.32 -17.68
CA ARG A 63 -8.23 0.85 -18.48
C ARG A 63 -8.86 -0.46 -18.00
N TYR A 64 -8.11 -1.25 -17.23
CA TYR A 64 -8.58 -2.50 -16.61
C TYR A 64 -9.31 -2.27 -15.28
N TYR A 65 -9.12 -1.11 -14.66
CA TYR A 65 -9.67 -0.75 -13.36
C TYR A 65 -10.86 0.21 -13.45
N LEU A 66 -10.93 1.00 -14.53
CA LEU A 66 -11.89 2.09 -14.73
C LEU A 66 -12.73 1.85 -16.00
N PRO A 67 -13.97 1.39 -15.89
CA PRO A 67 -14.87 1.14 -17.03
C PRO A 67 -15.06 2.35 -17.93
N VAL A 68 -15.08 3.55 -17.34
CA VAL A 68 -15.26 4.82 -18.05
C VAL A 68 -14.20 5.03 -19.16
N LEU A 69 -13.01 4.44 -19.01
CA LEU A 69 -11.93 4.55 -20.00
C LEU A 69 -12.16 3.73 -21.27
N GLN A 70 -13.20 2.91 -21.31
CA GLN A 70 -13.56 2.15 -22.51
C GLN A 70 -14.41 2.97 -23.48
N GLU A 71 -15.04 4.05 -23.02
CA GLU A 71 -15.86 4.93 -23.85
C GLU A 71 -15.04 6.11 -24.39
N GLY A 72 -13.98 6.48 -23.67
CA GLY A 72 -13.02 7.49 -24.06
C GLY A 72 -12.04 7.77 -22.94
N ASN A 73 -10.93 8.42 -23.27
CA ASN A 73 -9.94 8.88 -22.30
C ASN A 73 -9.95 10.40 -22.11
N ALA A 74 -10.88 11.11 -22.74
CA ALA A 74 -11.03 12.56 -22.69
C ALA A 74 -12.29 12.94 -21.90
N PHE A 75 -12.15 13.95 -21.05
CA PHE A 75 -13.15 14.34 -20.08
C PHE A 75 -13.23 15.86 -19.96
N ARG A 76 -14.43 16.36 -19.65
CA ARG A 76 -14.62 17.72 -19.17
C ARG A 76 -14.89 17.66 -17.69
N PHE A 77 -14.01 18.30 -16.92
CA PHE A 77 -14.14 18.39 -15.48
C PHE A 77 -14.48 19.80 -15.05
N ARG A 78 -15.02 19.89 -13.84
CA ARG A 78 -14.99 21.15 -13.10
C ARG A 78 -13.55 21.50 -12.69
N GLU A 79 -13.21 22.78 -12.71
CA GLU A 79 -11.85 23.29 -12.46
C GLU A 79 -11.57 23.62 -10.98
N ASP A 80 -12.61 23.63 -10.15
CA ASP A 80 -12.53 24.08 -8.77
C ASP A 80 -12.12 22.97 -7.79
N ILE A 81 -12.25 21.68 -8.15
CA ILE A 81 -11.89 20.54 -7.29
C ILE A 81 -11.09 19.45 -8.01
N GLU A 82 -10.22 18.77 -7.27
CA GLU A 82 -9.50 17.58 -7.71
C GLU A 82 -9.37 16.57 -6.56
N VAL A 83 -9.59 15.29 -6.86
CA VAL A 83 -9.40 14.19 -5.92
C VAL A 83 -8.14 13.42 -6.31
N LEU A 84 -7.10 13.52 -5.48
CA LEU A 84 -5.88 12.72 -5.62
C LEU A 84 -6.11 11.38 -4.92
N TRP A 85 -5.82 10.27 -5.59
CA TRP A 85 -6.03 8.94 -5.00
C TRP A 85 -4.79 8.05 -5.11
N GLU A 86 -4.53 7.31 -4.04
CA GLU A 86 -3.30 6.51 -3.87
C GLU A 86 -3.39 5.60 -2.62
N HIS A 87 -2.47 4.64 -2.49
CA HIS A 87 -2.32 3.76 -1.32
C HIS A 87 -1.20 4.17 -0.35
N ARG A 88 -0.39 5.16 -0.74
CA ARG A 88 0.82 5.61 -0.06
C ARG A 88 0.51 6.48 1.15
N LEU A 89 1.35 6.36 2.17
CA LEU A 89 1.22 7.13 3.42
C LEU A 89 1.76 8.55 3.31
N ASP A 90 2.62 8.85 2.33
CA ASP A 90 3.21 10.18 2.15
C ASP A 90 2.19 11.25 1.74
N PHE A 91 0.97 10.85 1.40
CA PHE A 91 -0.16 11.78 1.28
C PHE A 91 -0.46 12.51 2.61
N ALA A 92 -0.12 11.90 3.75
CA ALA A 92 -0.20 12.53 5.06
C ALA A 92 0.66 13.82 5.19
N ARG A 93 1.56 14.07 4.23
CA ARG A 93 2.34 15.31 4.13
C ARG A 93 1.49 16.56 3.86
N HIS A 94 0.23 16.37 3.47
CA HIS A 94 -0.70 17.43 3.08
C HIS A 94 -1.91 17.48 4.02
N PRO A 95 -1.73 17.84 5.31
CA PRO A 95 -2.80 17.85 6.29
C PRO A 95 -3.89 18.89 6.00
N GLU A 96 -3.65 19.84 5.09
CA GLU A 96 -4.63 20.81 4.62
C GLU A 96 -5.73 20.19 3.74
N ARG A 97 -5.50 18.98 3.20
CA ARG A 97 -6.43 18.29 2.32
C ARG A 97 -7.34 17.39 3.14
N GLN A 98 -8.65 17.49 2.94
CA GLN A 98 -9.58 16.55 3.56
C GLN A 98 -9.40 15.16 2.96
N VAL A 99 -9.58 14.14 3.79
CA VAL A 99 -9.28 12.75 3.45
C VAL A 99 -10.57 11.94 3.43
N ILE A 100 -10.79 11.22 2.35
CA ILE A 100 -11.76 10.14 2.22
C ILE A 100 -10.97 8.84 2.39
N LEU A 101 -11.15 8.18 3.52
CA LEU A 101 -10.53 6.90 3.83
C LEU A 101 -11.46 5.78 3.35
N PHE A 102 -11.06 5.10 2.28
CA PHE A 102 -11.81 4.00 1.70
C PHE A 102 -11.31 2.67 2.27
N ALA A 103 -12.08 2.10 3.19
CA ALA A 103 -11.75 0.84 3.85
C ALA A 103 -12.54 -0.33 3.24
N ARG A 104 -12.00 -1.53 3.38
CA ARG A 104 -12.69 -2.79 3.08
C ARG A 104 -12.35 -3.78 4.19
N ASP A 105 -13.26 -4.70 4.48
CA ASP A 105 -12.99 -5.80 5.40
C ASP A 105 -11.66 -6.49 5.02
N PRO A 106 -10.67 -6.57 5.93
CA PRO A 106 -9.35 -7.08 5.61
C PRO A 106 -9.41 -8.52 5.10
N ARG A 107 -10.37 -9.33 5.56
CA ARG A 107 -10.51 -10.73 5.17
C ARG A 107 -10.76 -10.84 3.66
N ASP A 108 -11.69 -10.05 3.14
CA ASP A 108 -12.00 -10.03 1.72
C ASP A 108 -10.95 -9.27 0.90
N ALA A 109 -10.41 -8.16 1.43
CA ALA A 109 -9.42 -7.33 0.73
C ALA A 109 -8.11 -8.11 0.49
N ILE A 110 -7.61 -8.78 1.53
CA ILE A 110 -6.38 -9.58 1.50
C ILE A 110 -6.60 -10.83 0.65
N ARG A 111 -7.72 -11.55 0.81
CA ARG A 111 -8.03 -12.71 -0.07
C ARG A 111 -8.13 -12.31 -1.53
N SER A 112 -8.73 -11.15 -1.81
CA SER A 112 -8.86 -10.65 -3.18
C SER A 112 -7.49 -10.31 -3.77
N LEU A 113 -6.55 -9.78 -3.00
CA LEU A 113 -5.18 -9.57 -3.46
C LEU A 113 -4.44 -10.90 -3.68
N TYR A 114 -4.56 -11.84 -2.74
CA TYR A 114 -3.96 -13.17 -2.82
C TYR A 114 -4.34 -13.89 -4.11
N LEU A 115 -5.63 -13.93 -4.43
CA LEU A 115 -6.13 -14.60 -5.62
C LEU A 115 -5.70 -13.94 -6.95
N ARG A 116 -5.23 -12.69 -6.90
CA ARG A 116 -4.71 -11.99 -8.09
C ARG A 116 -3.22 -12.23 -8.28
N ASN A 117 -2.45 -12.10 -7.20
CA ASN A 117 -1.00 -11.91 -7.30
C ASN A 117 -0.19 -13.02 -6.61
N TYR A 118 -0.81 -13.82 -5.73
CA TYR A 118 -0.09 -14.70 -4.81
C TYR A 118 -0.59 -16.16 -4.83
N LEU A 119 -1.29 -16.60 -5.88
CA LEU A 119 -1.74 -17.99 -6.05
C LEU A 119 -0.60 -19.03 -6.07
N HIS A 120 0.64 -18.58 -6.17
CA HIS A 120 1.83 -19.41 -6.13
C HIS A 120 2.32 -19.71 -4.70
N PHE A 121 1.67 -19.13 -3.68
CA PHE A 121 1.80 -19.53 -2.28
C PHE A 121 0.54 -20.25 -1.82
N GLU A 122 0.71 -21.13 -0.83
CA GLU A 122 -0.44 -21.62 -0.08
C GLU A 122 -1.09 -20.48 0.71
N TRP A 123 -2.40 -20.54 0.89
CA TRP A 123 -3.15 -19.44 1.51
C TRP A 123 -2.66 -19.10 2.92
N MET A 124 -2.40 -20.12 3.74
CA MET A 124 -1.89 -19.92 5.10
C MET A 124 -0.45 -19.42 5.13
N GLU A 125 0.38 -19.86 4.17
CA GLU A 125 1.73 -19.35 4.01
C GLU A 125 1.69 -17.85 3.71
N TYR A 126 0.84 -17.44 2.77
CA TYR A 126 0.66 -16.02 2.42
C TYR A 126 0.19 -15.18 3.61
N LEU A 127 -0.77 -15.67 4.40
CA LEU A 127 -1.29 -14.94 5.56
C LEU A 127 -0.24 -14.72 6.67
N GLN A 128 0.77 -15.59 6.77
CA GLN A 128 1.79 -15.53 7.82
C GLN A 128 3.10 -14.90 7.34
N ARG A 129 3.24 -14.73 6.02
CA ARG A 129 4.46 -14.24 5.39
C ARG A 129 4.59 -12.73 5.59
N PRO A 130 5.67 -12.25 6.25
CA PRO A 130 6.08 -10.86 6.13
C PRO A 130 6.38 -10.52 4.68
N ASP A 131 5.89 -9.38 4.20
CA ASP A 131 6.14 -8.94 2.83
C ASP A 131 6.54 -7.47 2.80
N ARG A 132 7.37 -7.09 1.82
CA ARG A 132 7.78 -5.70 1.63
C ARG A 132 6.96 -5.09 0.52
N TRP A 133 6.21 -4.05 0.86
CA TRP A 133 5.32 -3.37 -0.08
C TRP A 133 6.05 -2.25 -0.82
N GLN A 134 7.09 -2.56 -1.60
CA GLN A 134 8.05 -1.56 -2.09
C GLN A 134 7.43 -0.40 -2.87
N ASP A 135 6.33 -0.62 -3.58
CA ASP A 135 5.65 0.41 -4.36
C ASP A 135 4.83 1.37 -3.48
N HIS A 136 4.31 0.88 -2.37
CA HIS A 136 3.40 1.64 -1.51
C HIS A 136 4.09 2.15 -0.25
N PHE A 137 4.95 1.32 0.34
CA PHE A 137 5.66 1.50 1.60
C PHE A 137 7.12 1.00 1.50
N PRO A 138 7.98 1.67 0.71
CA PRO A 138 9.36 1.24 0.57
C PRO A 138 10.07 1.13 1.91
N GLU A 139 10.64 -0.06 2.16
CA GLU A 139 11.37 -0.42 3.38
C GLU A 139 10.55 -0.28 4.69
N MET A 140 9.23 -0.43 4.60
CA MET A 140 8.31 -0.40 5.73
C MET A 140 7.41 -1.64 5.74
N PHE A 141 6.74 -1.88 6.87
CA PHE A 141 5.76 -2.96 7.07
C PHE A 141 6.27 -4.34 6.66
N ASP A 142 7.38 -4.78 7.24
CA ASP A 142 7.86 -6.17 7.18
C ASP A 142 6.98 -7.08 8.08
N LEU A 143 5.67 -7.03 7.83
CA LEU A 143 4.62 -7.64 8.61
C LEU A 143 3.73 -8.48 7.69
N PRO A 144 3.05 -9.51 8.22
CA PRO A 144 2.08 -10.26 7.43
C PRO A 144 0.90 -9.37 6.98
N PRO A 145 0.13 -9.81 5.97
CA PRO A 145 -0.92 -8.98 5.38
C PRO A 145 -1.95 -8.42 6.39
N PRO A 146 -2.50 -9.18 7.35
CA PRO A 146 -3.45 -8.65 8.33
C PRO A 146 -2.88 -7.53 9.20
N GLU A 147 -1.64 -7.67 9.68
CA GLU A 147 -0.97 -6.69 10.52
C GLU A 147 -0.50 -5.47 9.72
N THR A 148 -0.08 -5.65 8.47
CA THR A 148 0.20 -4.53 7.56
C THR A 148 -1.07 -3.70 7.34
N TRP A 149 -2.21 -4.35 7.09
CA TRP A 149 -3.50 -3.67 6.97
C TRP A 149 -3.84 -2.88 8.23
N ALA A 150 -3.68 -3.47 9.41
CA ALA A 150 -3.97 -2.83 10.69
C ALA A 150 -3.05 -1.61 10.93
N ALA A 151 -1.74 -1.80 10.75
CA ALA A 151 -0.74 -0.78 10.97
C ALA A 151 -0.91 0.42 10.02
N TRP A 152 -1.26 0.17 8.75
CA TRP A 152 -1.54 1.24 7.79
C TRP A 152 -2.74 2.10 8.21
N HIS A 153 -3.84 1.47 8.64
CA HIS A 153 -5.01 2.20 9.13
C HIS A 153 -4.71 2.94 10.44
N ALA A 154 -3.86 2.37 11.30
CA ALA A 154 -3.39 3.04 12.51
C ALA A 154 -2.68 4.35 12.23
N MET A 155 -1.78 4.37 11.25
CA MET A 155 -1.07 5.58 10.87
C MET A 155 -2.02 6.67 10.33
N TRP A 156 -2.98 6.30 9.47
CA TRP A 156 -3.95 7.26 8.94
C TRP A 156 -4.93 7.77 9.97
N MET A 157 -5.50 6.89 10.80
CA MET A 157 -6.45 7.30 11.82
C MET A 157 -5.80 8.10 12.95
N GLY A 158 -4.47 7.96 13.14
CA GLY A 158 -3.69 8.87 13.98
C GLY A 158 -3.78 10.35 13.58
N LEU A 159 -4.11 10.64 12.31
CA LEU A 159 -4.31 11.99 11.80
C LEU A 159 -5.73 12.54 11.99
N SER A 160 -6.69 11.72 12.43
CA SER A 160 -8.11 12.12 12.51
C SER A 160 -8.38 13.33 13.40
N SER A 161 -7.48 13.65 14.33
CA SER A 161 -7.55 14.86 15.16
C SER A 161 -7.02 16.14 14.48
N PHE A 162 -6.28 16.00 13.37
CA PHE A 162 -5.66 17.10 12.63
C PHE A 162 -6.25 17.30 11.24
N VAL A 163 -6.73 16.22 10.64
CA VAL A 163 -7.26 16.19 9.28
C VAL A 163 -8.68 15.61 9.36
N PRO A 164 -9.68 16.28 8.77
CA PRO A 164 -11.00 15.70 8.63
C PRO A 164 -10.92 14.44 7.77
N ILE A 165 -11.18 13.28 8.39
CA ILE A 165 -11.23 11.98 7.71
C ILE A 165 -12.68 11.52 7.63
N ARG A 166 -13.18 11.30 6.41
CA ARG A 166 -14.43 10.60 6.16
C ARG A 166 -14.14 9.14 5.82
N LEU A 167 -14.51 8.23 6.72
CA LEU A 167 -14.48 6.80 6.45
C LEU A 167 -15.63 6.40 5.52
N ILE A 168 -15.32 5.68 4.44
CA ILE A 168 -16.25 5.02 3.54
C ILE A 168 -15.87 3.54 3.50
N ARG A 169 -16.80 2.64 3.81
CA ARG A 169 -16.57 1.19 3.74
C ARG A 169 -17.03 0.66 2.40
N PHE A 170 -16.25 -0.23 1.79
CA PHE A 170 -16.61 -0.92 0.55
C PHE A 170 -17.96 -1.65 0.68
N GLU A 171 -18.25 -2.18 1.85
CA GLU A 171 -19.47 -2.91 2.15
C GLU A 171 -20.69 -1.98 2.11
N ASP A 172 -20.55 -0.74 2.61
CA ASP A 172 -21.60 0.27 2.53
C ASP A 172 -21.85 0.71 1.08
N THR A 173 -20.80 0.77 0.25
CA THR A 173 -20.98 1.08 -1.17
C THR A 173 -21.66 -0.03 -1.96
N ARG A 174 -21.70 -1.25 -1.42
CA ARG A 174 -22.47 -2.37 -1.99
C ARG A 174 -23.90 -2.41 -1.46
N LEU A 175 -24.12 -2.01 -0.22
CA LEU A 175 -25.43 -1.99 0.40
C LEU A 175 -26.28 -0.79 -0.07
N ASP A 176 -25.71 0.42 -0.04
CA ASP A 176 -26.36 1.66 -0.46
C ASP A 176 -25.35 2.55 -1.22
N PRO A 177 -25.10 2.26 -2.52
CA PRO A 177 -24.13 3.00 -3.31
C PRO A 177 -24.51 4.47 -3.48
N VAL A 178 -25.81 4.79 -3.56
CA VAL A 178 -26.28 6.17 -3.76
C VAL A 178 -25.94 7.01 -2.54
N ARG A 179 -26.30 6.54 -1.34
CA ARG A 179 -25.98 7.25 -0.09
C ARG A 179 -24.47 7.39 0.11
N SER A 180 -23.70 6.33 -0.17
CA SER A 180 -22.24 6.37 -0.04
C SER A 180 -21.61 7.42 -0.96
N VAL A 181 -22.11 7.56 -2.19
CA VAL A 181 -21.66 8.60 -3.12
C VAL A 181 -22.10 9.99 -2.65
N GLN A 182 -23.33 10.14 -2.15
CA GLN A 182 -23.80 11.41 -1.57
C GLN A 182 -22.92 11.87 -0.40
N ASP A 183 -22.52 10.95 0.48
CA ASP A 183 -21.61 11.24 1.60
C ASP A 183 -20.23 11.73 1.10
N VAL A 184 -19.70 11.10 0.05
CA VAL A 184 -18.45 11.54 -0.59
C VAL A 184 -18.61 12.92 -1.21
N LEU A 185 -19.68 13.15 -1.97
CA LEU A 185 -19.97 14.44 -2.60
C LEU A 185 -20.14 15.56 -1.57
N ALA A 186 -20.73 15.27 -0.41
CA ALA A 186 -20.86 16.21 0.70
C ALA A 186 -19.48 16.66 1.24
N VAL A 187 -18.52 15.73 1.39
CA VAL A 187 -17.12 16.06 1.76
C VAL A 187 -16.49 16.96 0.70
N LEU A 188 -16.74 16.67 -0.58
CA LEU A 188 -16.22 17.47 -1.69
C LEU A 188 -16.89 18.85 -1.81
N GLY A 189 -18.01 19.09 -1.11
CA GLY A 189 -18.82 20.30 -1.27
C GLY A 189 -19.53 20.37 -2.62
N VAL A 190 -19.93 19.22 -3.15
CA VAL A 190 -20.55 19.08 -4.47
C VAL A 190 -21.95 18.53 -4.33
N GLU A 191 -22.90 19.12 -5.06
CA GLU A 191 -24.24 18.56 -5.22
C GLU A 191 -24.41 17.98 -6.63
N ARG A 192 -25.13 16.86 -6.71
CA ARG A 192 -25.53 16.21 -7.95
C ARG A 192 -26.96 15.69 -7.83
N PRO A 193 -27.79 15.78 -8.88
CA PRO A 193 -29.08 15.12 -8.91
C PRO A 193 -28.93 13.62 -8.66
N VAL A 194 -29.85 13.04 -7.89
CA VAL A 194 -29.82 11.60 -7.55
C VAL A 194 -29.77 10.72 -8.80
N ASP A 195 -30.45 11.12 -9.88
CA ASP A 195 -30.45 10.35 -11.13
C ASP A 195 -29.10 10.36 -11.84
N ALA A 196 -28.34 11.46 -11.74
CA ALA A 196 -26.96 11.51 -12.23
C ALA A 196 -26.05 10.59 -11.41
N ILE A 197 -26.23 10.55 -10.09
CA ILE A 197 -25.52 9.63 -9.20
C ILE A 197 -25.82 8.18 -9.57
N ARG A 198 -27.10 7.82 -9.74
CA ARG A 198 -27.51 6.47 -10.16
C ARG A 198 -26.89 6.07 -11.49
N LYS A 199 -26.93 6.96 -12.48
CA LYS A 199 -26.33 6.71 -13.79
C LYS A 199 -24.81 6.49 -13.70
N ALA A 200 -24.10 7.32 -12.94
CA ALA A 200 -22.67 7.15 -12.72
C ALA A 200 -22.32 5.81 -12.04
N ILE A 201 -23.14 5.39 -11.06
CA ILE A 201 -23.01 4.08 -10.40
C ILE A 201 -23.24 2.93 -11.39
N GLU A 202 -24.27 3.02 -12.23
CA GLU A 202 -24.59 2.01 -13.25
C GLU A 202 -23.46 1.86 -14.28
N ASN A 203 -22.96 2.99 -14.80
CA ASN A 203 -21.84 3.03 -15.74
C ASN A 203 -20.55 2.46 -15.12
N SER A 204 -20.36 2.68 -13.82
CA SER A 204 -19.21 2.17 -13.05
C SER A 204 -19.45 0.77 -12.44
N SER A 205 -20.52 0.08 -12.84
CA SER A 205 -20.88 -1.20 -12.23
C SER A 205 -19.83 -2.30 -12.46
N LEU A 206 -19.90 -3.34 -11.61
CA LEU A 206 -19.02 -4.49 -11.69
C LEU A 206 -19.08 -5.18 -13.05
N ASP A 207 -20.29 -5.32 -13.59
CA ASP A 207 -20.52 -5.98 -14.88
C ASP A 207 -19.99 -5.17 -16.04
N ARG A 208 -20.11 -3.83 -16.00
CA ARG A 208 -19.44 -2.93 -16.95
C ARG A 208 -17.92 -3.05 -16.87
N THR A 209 -17.37 -3.23 -15.67
CA THR A 209 -15.93 -3.43 -15.49
C THR A 209 -15.46 -4.78 -16.03
N ARG A 210 -16.24 -5.85 -15.82
CA ARG A 210 -15.95 -7.16 -16.42
C ARG A 210 -15.99 -7.10 -17.95
N ALA A 211 -17.04 -6.51 -18.52
CA ALA A 211 -17.14 -6.33 -19.97
C ALA A 211 -16.02 -5.44 -20.53
N ALA A 212 -15.55 -4.44 -19.77
CA ALA A 212 -14.37 -3.64 -20.10
C ALA A 212 -13.10 -4.50 -20.14
N MET A 213 -12.90 -5.34 -19.14
CA MET A 213 -11.74 -6.23 -19.06
C MET A 213 -11.76 -7.30 -20.16
N GLU A 214 -12.92 -7.90 -20.45
CA GLU A 214 -13.08 -8.89 -21.52
C GLU A 214 -12.77 -8.30 -22.90
N ARG A 215 -13.22 -7.07 -23.18
CA ARG A 215 -12.87 -6.35 -24.41
C ARG A 215 -11.37 -6.06 -24.49
N ALA A 216 -10.79 -5.56 -23.40
CA ALA A 216 -9.36 -5.27 -23.36
C ALA A 216 -8.50 -6.55 -23.49
N GLU A 217 -8.94 -7.68 -22.91
CA GLU A 217 -8.32 -9.00 -23.11
C GLU A 217 -8.43 -9.45 -24.56
N ALA A 218 -9.57 -9.26 -25.21
CA ALA A 218 -9.75 -9.59 -26.63
C ALA A 218 -8.87 -8.73 -27.56
N GLU A 219 -8.68 -7.45 -27.24
CA GLU A 219 -7.84 -6.51 -28.00
C GLU A 219 -6.34 -6.77 -27.82
N THR A 220 -5.90 -7.05 -26.59
CA THR A 220 -4.48 -7.15 -26.23
C THR A 220 -3.96 -8.58 -26.22
N GLY A 221 -4.85 -9.57 -26.13
CA GLY A 221 -4.50 -10.98 -25.89
C GLY A 221 -4.04 -11.27 -24.45
N VAL A 222 -4.00 -10.27 -23.56
CA VAL A 222 -3.52 -10.42 -22.19
C VAL A 222 -4.69 -10.61 -21.24
N LYS A 223 -4.65 -11.70 -20.46
CA LYS A 223 -5.70 -11.98 -19.47
C LYS A 223 -5.53 -11.11 -18.25
N PHE A 224 -6.48 -10.21 -18.02
CA PHE A 224 -6.54 -9.43 -16.80
C PHE A 224 -7.68 -9.94 -15.93
N ARG A 225 -7.36 -10.38 -14.70
CA ARG A 225 -8.36 -10.81 -13.70
C ARG A 225 -8.32 -9.93 -12.46
N VAL A 226 -8.36 -8.61 -12.70
CA VAL A 226 -8.43 -7.61 -11.64
C VAL A 226 -9.79 -7.69 -10.94
N VAL A 227 -10.91 -7.59 -11.66
CA VAL A 227 -12.24 -7.71 -11.05
C VAL A 227 -12.65 -9.17 -10.91
N ARG A 228 -12.85 -9.62 -9.66
CA ARG A 228 -13.26 -10.99 -9.34
C ARG A 228 -14.79 -11.08 -9.17
N LYS A 229 -15.28 -11.35 -7.97
CA LYS A 229 -16.71 -11.53 -7.70
C LYS A 229 -17.43 -10.26 -7.29
N GLY A 230 -16.72 -9.26 -6.75
CA GLY A 230 -17.33 -8.08 -6.12
C GLY A 230 -18.21 -8.41 -4.92
N LYS A 231 -18.16 -9.66 -4.44
CA LYS A 231 -18.93 -10.16 -3.30
C LYS A 231 -18.34 -9.62 -2.00
N VAL A 232 -19.26 -9.26 -1.10
CA VAL A 232 -19.00 -8.88 0.30
C VAL A 232 -19.16 -10.11 1.17
N GLU A 233 -18.31 -10.25 2.18
CA GLU A 233 -18.27 -11.36 3.13
C GLU A 233 -18.01 -12.73 2.49
N GLU A 234 -17.21 -12.78 1.42
CA GLU A 234 -16.83 -14.07 0.79
C GLU A 234 -15.96 -14.92 1.73
N TRP A 235 -15.23 -14.27 2.64
CA TRP A 235 -14.47 -14.95 3.68
C TRP A 235 -15.32 -15.93 4.51
N LYS A 236 -16.62 -15.67 4.72
CA LYS A 236 -17.52 -16.56 5.49
C LYS A 236 -17.69 -17.95 4.87
N GLU A 237 -17.50 -18.04 3.56
CA GLU A 237 -17.66 -19.28 2.79
C GLU A 237 -16.31 -19.96 2.49
N THR A 238 -15.19 -19.26 2.68
CA THR A 238 -13.90 -19.67 2.14
C THR A 238 -12.80 -19.82 3.19
N PHE A 239 -12.99 -19.28 4.39
CA PHE A 239 -11.99 -19.32 5.45
C PHE A 239 -12.36 -20.38 6.48
N ASP A 240 -11.39 -21.21 6.84
CA ASP A 240 -11.47 -22.05 8.02
C ASP A 240 -11.09 -21.26 9.29
N GLU A 241 -11.20 -21.91 10.45
CA GLU A 241 -10.83 -21.28 11.73
C GLU A 241 -9.37 -20.86 11.78
N GLN A 242 -8.46 -21.60 11.13
CA GLN A 242 -7.04 -21.30 11.15
C GLN A 242 -6.75 -19.99 10.41
N ALA A 243 -7.35 -19.80 9.24
CA ALA A 243 -7.28 -18.55 8.50
C ALA A 243 -7.89 -17.40 9.29
N LEU A 244 -9.02 -17.61 9.98
CA LEU A 244 -9.66 -16.58 10.80
C LEU A 244 -8.80 -16.17 12.00
N ARG A 245 -8.07 -17.09 12.64
CA ARG A 245 -7.13 -16.77 13.73
C ARG A 245 -6.01 -15.82 13.28
N ALA A 246 -5.60 -15.85 12.00
CA ALA A 246 -4.61 -14.92 11.46
C ALA A 246 -5.08 -13.46 11.45
N PHE A 247 -6.39 -13.21 11.53
CA PHE A 247 -6.98 -11.87 11.65
C PHE A 247 -7.23 -11.45 13.11
N GLY A 248 -6.63 -12.15 14.08
CA GLY A 248 -6.69 -11.76 15.49
C GLY A 248 -5.82 -10.55 15.84
N GLY A 249 -5.73 -10.26 17.14
CA GLY A 249 -4.83 -9.24 17.69
C GLY A 249 -4.96 -7.86 17.01
N PRO A 250 -3.91 -7.35 16.33
CA PRO A 250 -3.94 -6.06 15.66
C PRO A 250 -5.07 -5.92 14.64
N ALA A 251 -5.30 -6.94 13.81
CA ALA A 251 -6.30 -6.88 12.74
C ALA A 251 -7.72 -6.84 13.32
N ALA A 252 -8.02 -7.68 14.32
CA ALA A 252 -9.33 -7.69 14.98
C ALA A 252 -9.66 -6.35 15.67
N GLU A 253 -8.71 -5.72 16.37
CA GLU A 253 -8.92 -4.41 16.99
C GLU A 253 -9.21 -3.32 15.94
N TRP A 254 -8.45 -3.32 14.85
CA TRP A 254 -8.62 -2.33 13.78
C TRP A 254 -9.87 -2.57 12.95
N MET A 255 -10.30 -3.82 12.81
CA MET A 255 -11.61 -4.16 12.28
C MET A 255 -12.72 -3.52 13.12
N ARG A 256 -12.71 -3.71 14.44
CA ARG A 256 -13.69 -3.07 15.35
C ARG A 256 -13.66 -1.55 15.22
N THR A 257 -12.47 -0.95 15.20
CA THR A 257 -12.26 0.50 15.05
C THR A 257 -12.90 1.05 13.77
N LEU A 258 -12.85 0.28 12.67
CA LEU A 258 -13.42 0.66 11.37
C LEU A 258 -14.86 0.15 11.17
N GLY A 259 -15.49 -0.39 12.22
CA GLY A 259 -16.89 -0.83 12.20
C GLY A 259 -17.13 -2.21 11.60
N TYR A 260 -16.11 -3.07 11.53
CA TYR A 260 -16.24 -4.48 11.14
C TYR A 260 -16.29 -5.38 12.37
N GLU A 261 -17.09 -6.44 12.31
CA GLU A 261 -17.16 -7.47 13.34
C GLU A 261 -16.09 -8.55 13.09
N PRO A 262 -15.10 -8.73 13.98
CA PRO A 262 -14.17 -9.86 13.89
C PRO A 262 -14.90 -11.20 14.02
N ALA A 263 -14.34 -12.26 13.43
CA ALA A 263 -14.90 -13.60 13.65
C ALA A 263 -14.56 -14.09 15.06
N GLN A 264 -15.40 -14.96 15.64
CA GLN A 264 -15.14 -15.51 16.97
C GLN A 264 -13.75 -16.16 17.08
N ALA A 265 -13.35 -16.92 16.06
CA ALA A 265 -12.02 -17.54 16.01
C ALA A 265 -10.85 -16.54 16.02
N SER A 266 -11.08 -15.28 15.58
CA SER A 266 -10.08 -14.20 15.65
C SER A 266 -9.94 -13.61 17.06
N LEU A 267 -10.92 -13.84 17.94
CA LEU A 267 -10.96 -13.35 19.33
C LEU A 267 -10.48 -14.41 20.33
N ASP A 268 -10.39 -15.67 19.92
CA ASP A 268 -9.94 -16.75 20.79
C ASP A 268 -8.51 -16.49 21.28
N GLY A 269 -8.34 -16.41 22.60
CA GLY A 269 -7.03 -16.17 23.21
C GLY A 269 -6.64 -14.68 23.30
N GLU A 270 -7.60 -13.76 23.48
CA GLU A 270 -7.33 -12.37 23.87
C GLU A 270 -6.55 -12.31 25.21
N VAL A 271 -5.23 -12.42 25.09
CA VAL A 271 -4.24 -12.00 26.08
C VAL A 271 -3.95 -10.52 25.82
N SER A 272 -3.56 -9.77 26.85
CA SER A 272 -3.02 -8.43 26.62
C SER A 272 -1.76 -8.56 25.75
N TRP A 273 -1.84 -8.12 24.49
CA TRP A 273 -0.70 -8.06 23.55
C TRP A 273 0.19 -6.83 23.76
N ARG A 274 -0.12 -6.07 24.81
CA ARG A 274 0.55 -4.83 25.15
C ARG A 274 1.88 -5.13 25.80
N ILE A 275 2.92 -4.41 25.38
CA ILE A 275 4.22 -4.47 26.05
C ILE A 275 4.03 -4.01 27.50
N ALA A 276 4.44 -4.86 28.45
CA ALA A 276 4.25 -4.58 29.87
C ALA A 276 5.02 -3.33 30.36
N GLY A 277 4.53 -2.73 31.44
CA GLY A 277 5.21 -1.67 32.17
C GLY A 277 4.72 -0.27 31.82
N ASP A 278 4.29 0.46 32.86
CA ASP A 278 3.82 1.85 32.74
C ASP A 278 4.93 2.87 33.06
N GLU A 279 6.00 2.44 33.73
CA GLU A 279 7.11 3.32 34.10
C GLU A 279 7.78 3.91 32.87
N ALA A 280 7.88 5.23 32.80
CA ALA A 280 8.53 5.90 31.69
C ALA A 280 10.06 5.77 31.83
N LEU A 281 10.69 5.08 30.89
CA LEU A 281 12.15 5.09 30.76
C LEU A 281 12.61 6.53 30.49
N ALA A 282 13.57 7.04 31.28
CA ALA A 282 14.05 8.41 31.16
C ALA A 282 14.47 8.76 29.73
N GLY A 283 15.13 7.82 29.03
CA GLY A 283 15.51 7.99 27.63
C GLY A 283 14.34 8.11 26.65
N LEU A 284 13.20 7.45 26.90
CA LEU A 284 11.98 7.63 26.09
C LEU A 284 11.30 8.98 26.34
N VAL A 285 11.37 9.49 27.57
CA VAL A 285 10.88 10.84 27.89
C VAL A 285 11.75 11.88 27.19
N GLU A 286 13.07 11.74 27.28
CA GLU A 286 14.03 12.62 26.61
C GLU A 286 13.85 12.59 25.09
N SER A 287 13.71 11.41 24.48
CA SER A 287 13.55 11.29 23.02
C SER A 287 12.28 12.00 22.52
N ARG A 288 11.14 11.84 23.23
CA ARG A 288 9.90 12.55 22.90
C ARG A 288 10.04 14.07 23.02
N ALA A 289 10.80 14.56 24.00
CA ALA A 289 11.09 15.98 24.13
C ALA A 289 11.94 16.50 22.95
N LYS A 290 12.98 15.76 22.53
CA LYS A 290 13.79 16.09 21.34
C LYS A 290 12.97 16.08 20.06
N TRP A 291 12.12 15.08 19.87
CA TRP A 291 11.22 15.00 18.72
C TRP A 291 10.24 16.18 18.69
N SER A 292 9.68 16.53 19.85
CA SER A 292 8.75 17.67 19.96
C SER A 292 9.42 19.00 19.61
N ALA A 293 10.72 19.13 19.86
CA ALA A 293 11.55 20.26 19.43
C ALA A 293 11.98 20.20 17.95
N GLY A 294 11.62 19.13 17.22
CA GLY A 294 12.00 18.92 15.81
C GLY A 294 13.42 18.38 15.60
N ASP A 295 14.13 17.99 16.67
CA ASP A 295 15.52 17.51 16.62
C ASP A 295 15.57 15.99 16.43
N VAL A 296 15.36 15.54 15.20
CA VAL A 296 15.36 14.11 14.83
C VAL A 296 16.73 13.44 15.04
N PRO A 297 17.88 14.05 14.67
CA PRO A 297 19.18 13.48 15.00
C PRO A 297 19.36 13.23 16.50
N ALA A 298 19.08 14.21 17.36
CA ALA A 298 19.19 14.01 18.81
C ALA A 298 18.19 12.97 19.32
N THR A 299 16.97 12.94 18.77
CA THR A 299 15.98 11.90 19.11
C THR A 299 16.54 10.50 18.83
N ARG A 300 17.13 10.29 17.65
CA ARG A 300 17.76 9.01 17.28
C ARG A 300 18.93 8.66 18.21
N ASP A 301 19.78 9.63 18.53
CA ASP A 301 20.92 9.38 19.43
C ASP A 301 20.48 9.01 20.84
N VAL A 302 19.45 9.66 21.38
CA VAL A 302 18.85 9.29 22.67
C VAL A 302 18.28 7.88 22.62
N LEU A 303 17.50 7.53 21.59
CA LEU A 303 16.94 6.18 21.46
C LEU A 303 18.03 5.11 21.34
N ARG A 304 19.11 5.39 20.58
CA ARG A 304 20.24 4.46 20.44
C ARG A 304 20.93 4.20 21.78
N ARG A 305 21.25 5.25 22.54
CA ARG A 305 21.82 5.12 23.90
C ARG A 305 20.89 4.35 24.83
N THR A 306 19.61 4.70 24.82
CA THR A 306 18.59 4.04 25.65
C THR A 306 18.51 2.56 25.30
N LEU A 307 18.60 2.19 24.02
CA LEU A 307 18.59 0.80 23.60
C LEU A 307 19.78 0.02 24.17
N THR A 308 20.99 0.59 24.08
CA THR A 308 22.20 -0.01 24.66
C THR A 308 22.05 -0.22 26.17
N GLU A 309 21.44 0.73 26.89
CA GLU A 309 21.19 0.61 28.33
C GLU A 309 20.19 -0.50 28.67
N VAL A 310 19.12 -0.67 27.88
CA VAL A 310 18.11 -1.72 28.12
C VAL A 310 18.54 -3.10 27.60
N GLN A 311 19.61 -3.19 26.81
CA GLN A 311 20.25 -4.46 26.42
C GLN A 311 21.19 -5.02 27.49
N SER A 312 21.50 -4.25 28.55
CA SER A 312 22.37 -4.72 29.63
C SER A 312 21.75 -5.89 30.42
N PRO A 313 22.55 -6.84 30.94
CA PRO A 313 22.04 -7.96 31.73
C PRO A 313 21.15 -7.51 32.90
N GLY A 314 20.02 -8.20 33.12
CA GLY A 314 19.08 -7.90 34.21
C GLY A 314 17.98 -6.89 33.88
N ARG A 315 17.97 -6.33 32.66
CA ARG A 315 16.87 -5.50 32.16
C ARG A 315 15.70 -6.35 31.66
N ARG A 316 14.47 -5.80 31.71
CA ARG A 316 13.26 -6.50 31.28
C ARG A 316 13.15 -6.47 29.76
N ASP A 317 12.68 -7.56 29.16
CA ASP A 317 12.39 -7.60 27.71
C ASP A 317 11.37 -6.54 27.28
N ALA A 318 10.41 -6.22 28.15
CA ALA A 318 9.43 -5.17 27.89
C ALA A 318 10.07 -3.78 27.70
N ASP A 319 11.15 -3.47 28.44
CA ASP A 319 11.87 -2.20 28.28
C ASP A 319 12.55 -2.14 26.90
N ARG A 320 13.12 -3.26 26.44
CA ARG A 320 13.73 -3.40 25.10
C ARG A 320 12.69 -3.19 23.99
N LEU A 321 11.55 -3.86 24.09
CA LEU A 321 10.49 -3.76 23.09
C LEU A 321 9.90 -2.34 23.02
N ARG A 322 9.76 -1.61 24.14
CA ARG A 322 9.27 -0.22 24.14
C ARG A 322 10.24 0.74 23.45
N VAL A 323 11.54 0.56 23.65
CA VAL A 323 12.56 1.34 22.93
C VAL A 323 12.55 1.02 21.44
N ALA A 324 12.44 -0.26 21.07
CA ALA A 324 12.31 -0.68 19.68
C ALA A 324 11.06 -0.11 19.01
N ALA A 325 9.91 -0.14 19.70
CA ALA A 325 8.66 0.44 19.20
C ALA A 325 8.80 1.94 18.93
N SER A 326 9.44 2.68 19.84
CA SER A 326 9.73 4.11 19.66
C SER A 326 10.68 4.35 18.48
N TRP A 327 11.69 3.50 18.31
CA TRP A 327 12.64 3.57 17.20
C TRP A 327 11.97 3.32 15.84
N VAL A 328 11.21 2.23 15.71
CA VAL A 328 10.48 1.88 14.48
C VAL A 328 9.45 2.96 14.16
N ALA A 329 8.71 3.45 15.16
CA ALA A 329 7.73 4.51 14.94
C ALA A 329 8.39 5.80 14.43
N LEU A 330 9.52 6.20 15.03
CA LEU A 330 10.30 7.35 14.58
C LEU A 330 10.77 7.15 13.14
N ASP A 331 11.38 6.01 12.85
CA ASP A 331 11.93 5.73 11.53
C ASP A 331 10.86 5.80 10.45
N TRP A 332 9.77 5.04 10.60
CA TRP A 332 8.70 4.98 9.62
C TRP A 332 7.99 6.32 9.45
N THR A 333 7.74 7.04 10.54
CA THR A 333 7.16 8.40 10.45
C THR A 333 8.09 9.35 9.68
N THR A 334 9.40 9.30 9.92
CA THR A 334 10.37 10.14 9.22
C THR A 334 10.47 9.82 7.73
N ARG A 335 10.30 8.55 7.35
CA ARG A 335 10.24 8.10 5.94
C ARG A 335 8.97 8.62 5.28
N VAL A 336 7.81 8.38 5.90
CA VAL A 336 6.50 8.81 5.40
C VAL A 336 6.44 10.32 5.22
N LEU A 337 6.92 11.12 6.18
CA LEU A 337 6.76 12.57 6.14
C LEU A 337 7.94 13.33 5.52
N GLY A 338 9.11 12.71 5.39
CA GLY A 338 10.32 13.38 4.88
C GLY A 338 10.92 14.37 5.90
N ASP A 339 11.99 15.08 5.52
CA ASP A 339 12.67 16.06 6.38
C ASP A 339 11.83 17.31 6.73
N PRO A 340 11.11 17.97 5.78
CA PRO A 340 10.50 19.28 6.03
C PRO A 340 9.37 19.29 7.06
N LEU A 341 8.75 18.15 7.32
CA LEU A 341 7.51 18.06 8.11
C LEU A 341 7.72 17.53 9.53
N ARG A 342 8.96 17.29 9.95
CA ARG A 342 9.27 16.60 11.22
C ARG A 342 8.87 17.35 12.49
N ALA A 343 8.57 18.65 12.39
CA ALA A 343 8.14 19.46 13.52
C ALA A 343 6.64 19.83 13.50
N THR A 344 5.87 19.35 12.51
CA THR A 344 4.44 19.69 12.44
C THR A 344 3.63 18.95 13.52
N PRO A 345 2.50 19.51 13.95
CA PRO A 345 1.57 18.80 14.84
C PRO A 345 1.11 17.45 14.25
N SER A 346 0.88 17.38 12.93
CA SER A 346 0.50 16.13 12.25
C SER A 346 1.59 15.07 12.34
N ALA A 347 2.88 15.43 12.23
CA ALA A 347 3.97 14.48 12.37
C ALA A 347 4.05 13.88 13.78
N ARG A 348 3.84 14.70 14.81
CA ARG A 348 3.74 14.22 16.20
C ARG A 348 2.56 13.27 16.40
N ALA A 349 1.43 13.55 15.75
CA ALA A 349 0.23 12.73 15.82
C ALA A 349 0.44 11.34 15.22
N ILE A 350 0.98 11.28 14.00
CA ILE A 350 1.29 10.00 13.34
C ILE A 350 2.29 9.21 14.17
N LEU A 351 3.37 9.86 14.63
CA LEU A 351 4.38 9.20 15.47
C LEU A 351 3.74 8.59 16.70
N ALA A 352 2.96 9.38 17.44
CA ALA A 352 2.35 8.94 18.70
C ALA A 352 1.32 7.82 18.46
N ALA A 353 0.47 7.94 17.44
CA ALA A 353 -0.51 6.91 17.10
C ALA A 353 0.16 5.59 16.70
N PHE A 354 1.23 5.67 15.91
CA PHE A 354 1.93 4.47 15.47
C PHE A 354 2.81 3.87 16.57
N GLU A 355 3.45 4.68 17.41
CA GLU A 355 4.14 4.22 18.63
C GLU A 355 3.15 3.50 19.57
N GLN A 356 1.95 4.07 19.77
CA GLN A 356 0.90 3.45 20.57
C GLN A 356 0.43 2.13 19.98
N PHE A 357 0.26 2.04 18.65
CA PHE A 357 -0.04 0.79 17.96
C PHE A 357 1.02 -0.28 18.26
N LEU A 358 2.31 0.06 18.08
CA LEU A 358 3.41 -0.87 18.33
C LEU A 358 3.52 -1.27 19.80
N ILE A 359 3.23 -0.38 20.73
CA ILE A 359 3.20 -0.72 22.17
C ILE A 359 2.01 -1.61 22.50
N GLN A 360 0.84 -1.33 21.94
CA GLN A 360 -0.39 -2.07 22.20
C GLN A 360 -0.33 -3.50 21.70
N PHE A 361 0.42 -3.75 20.63
CA PHE A 361 0.54 -5.06 20.00
C PHE A 361 1.97 -5.60 19.97
N GLY A 362 2.87 -5.05 20.78
CA GLY A 362 4.29 -5.41 20.72
C GLY A 362 4.60 -6.83 21.17
N GLU A 363 3.68 -7.50 21.87
CA GLU A 363 3.79 -8.93 22.20
C GLU A 363 3.12 -9.85 21.16
N TRP A 364 2.41 -9.29 20.17
CA TRP A 364 1.87 -10.08 19.06
C TRP A 364 3.03 -10.69 18.25
N PRO A 365 3.03 -11.99 17.92
CA PRO A 365 4.23 -12.70 17.46
C PRO A 365 4.98 -12.03 16.29
N SER A 366 4.27 -11.59 15.25
CA SER A 366 4.87 -10.96 14.07
C SER A 366 5.44 -9.57 14.35
N ILE A 367 4.72 -8.76 15.14
CA ILE A 367 5.18 -7.42 15.58
C ILE A 367 6.35 -7.56 16.55
N ARG A 368 6.26 -8.48 17.51
CA ARG A 368 7.34 -8.76 18.46
C ARG A 368 8.63 -9.16 17.74
N ARG A 369 8.53 -10.06 16.76
CA ARG A 369 9.67 -10.45 15.91
C ARG A 369 10.25 -9.22 15.18
N MET A 370 9.40 -8.44 14.51
CA MET A 370 9.83 -7.21 13.82
C MET A 370 10.54 -6.22 14.78
N LEU A 371 10.03 -6.06 16.00
CA LEU A 371 10.65 -5.20 17.01
C LEU A 371 12.00 -5.75 17.49
N LEU A 372 12.13 -7.07 17.67
CA LEU A 372 13.41 -7.69 17.99
C LEU A 372 14.41 -7.56 16.84
N ASP A 373 13.99 -7.79 15.60
CA ASP A 373 14.84 -7.64 14.42
C ASP A 373 15.32 -6.18 14.29
N ALA A 374 14.47 -5.21 14.64
CA ALA A 374 14.86 -3.80 14.68
C ALA A 374 15.91 -3.50 15.76
N ILE A 375 15.93 -4.23 16.88
CA ILE A 375 16.96 -4.10 17.92
C ILE A 375 18.32 -4.58 17.39
N ASP A 376 18.33 -5.72 16.71
CA ASP A 376 19.55 -6.34 16.19
C ASP A 376 20.06 -5.61 14.94
N GLY A 377 19.15 -5.00 14.19
CA GLY A 377 19.38 -4.34 12.91
C GLY A 377 19.63 -2.84 12.95
N ILE A 378 19.86 -2.21 14.12
CA ILE A 378 20.19 -0.76 14.19
C ILE A 378 21.52 -0.47 13.48
N GLN A 379 21.43 -0.28 12.17
CA GLN A 379 22.44 0.27 11.29
C GLN A 379 22.09 1.73 10.97
N PRO A 380 23.04 2.58 10.54
CA PRO A 380 22.73 3.92 10.06
C PRO A 380 21.79 3.84 8.85
N LEU A 381 20.59 4.40 8.94
CA LEU A 381 19.60 4.39 7.86
C LEU A 381 19.89 5.49 6.83
N SER A 382 19.78 5.15 5.54
CA SER A 382 19.81 6.12 4.44
C SER A 382 18.44 6.78 4.28
N ASN A 383 18.35 8.10 4.48
CA ASN A 383 17.11 8.90 4.45
C ASN A 383 16.45 9.06 3.04
N LEU A 384 16.65 8.19 2.06
CA LEU A 384 16.36 8.51 0.64
C LEU A 384 15.06 7.91 0.04
N ALA A 385 14.40 6.96 0.70
CA ALA A 385 13.34 6.16 0.04
C ALA A 385 12.12 6.96 -0.47
N PHE A 386 11.66 7.97 0.30
CA PHE A 386 10.52 8.82 -0.10
C PHE A 386 10.88 10.24 -0.54
N ALA A 387 12.13 10.66 -0.42
CA ALA A 387 12.56 11.98 -0.89
C ALA A 387 12.56 12.04 -2.43
N SER A 388 12.87 10.92 -3.08
CA SER A 388 12.83 10.75 -4.54
C SER A 388 11.43 10.81 -5.13
N LEU A 389 10.40 10.51 -4.34
CA LEU A 389 9.00 10.49 -4.78
C LEU A 389 8.38 11.88 -4.97
N ASN A 390 8.96 12.93 -4.36
CA ASN A 390 8.41 14.28 -4.42
C ASN A 390 9.04 15.19 -5.49
N SER A 391 10.03 14.70 -6.24
CA SER A 391 10.77 15.55 -7.19
C SER A 391 10.20 15.40 -8.61
N PRO A 392 9.47 16.41 -9.14
CA PRO A 392 9.14 16.43 -10.55
C PRO A 392 10.45 16.62 -11.34
N GLY A 393 10.80 15.64 -12.18
CA GLY A 393 11.75 15.85 -13.29
C GLY A 393 13.21 15.44 -13.11
N ASN A 394 13.60 14.60 -12.14
CA ASN A 394 14.93 13.97 -12.15
C ASN A 394 14.82 12.45 -12.08
N PRO A 395 15.21 11.69 -13.14
CA PRO A 395 15.36 10.24 -13.01
C PRO A 395 16.49 9.96 -12.02
N VAL A 396 16.11 9.55 -10.80
CA VAL A 396 17.08 9.23 -9.76
C VAL A 396 17.72 7.88 -10.08
N THR A 397 19.00 7.89 -10.40
CA THR A 397 19.85 6.68 -10.39
C THR A 397 20.17 6.34 -8.95
N THR A 398 19.26 5.69 -8.23
CA THR A 398 19.51 5.26 -6.86
C THR A 398 20.50 4.10 -6.82
N THR A 399 21.75 4.34 -6.42
CA THR A 399 22.69 3.29 -5.98
C THR A 399 22.37 2.92 -4.53
N HIS A 400 21.33 2.10 -4.33
CA HIS A 400 21.07 1.48 -3.03
C HIS A 400 22.00 0.26 -2.84
N SER A 401 22.82 0.29 -1.80
CA SER A 401 23.39 -0.91 -1.20
C SER A 401 22.25 -1.90 -0.91
N ALA A 402 22.41 -3.14 -1.39
CA ALA A 402 21.39 -4.17 -1.22
C ALA A 402 21.13 -4.41 0.28
N PRO A 403 19.87 -4.42 0.74
CA PRO A 403 19.58 -4.88 2.09
C PRO A 403 20.04 -6.33 2.25
N ALA A 404 20.43 -6.72 3.47
CA ALA A 404 20.77 -8.10 3.79
C ALA A 404 19.65 -9.02 3.28
N ALA A 405 20.03 -10.02 2.48
CA ALA A 405 19.10 -10.94 1.83
C ALA A 405 18.29 -11.67 2.91
N VAL A 406 16.97 -11.53 2.86
CA VAL A 406 16.08 -12.58 3.37
C VAL A 406 16.50 -13.85 2.61
N PRO A 407 16.78 -14.98 3.28
CA PRO A 407 17.18 -16.19 2.59
C PRO A 407 16.12 -16.49 1.54
N ALA A 408 16.53 -16.42 0.27
CA ALA A 408 15.61 -16.56 -0.83
C ALA A 408 15.00 -17.96 -0.77
N GLY A 409 13.67 -18.04 -0.76
CA GLY A 409 12.96 -19.30 -0.93
C GLY A 409 13.38 -19.98 -2.25
N PRO A 410 13.10 -21.28 -2.42
CA PRO A 410 13.47 -22.00 -3.63
C PRO A 410 12.90 -21.29 -4.87
N LEU A 411 13.66 -21.35 -5.97
CA LEU A 411 13.21 -20.85 -7.27
C LEU A 411 11.91 -21.56 -7.67
N LEU A 412 10.82 -20.82 -7.78
CA LEU A 412 9.53 -21.39 -8.12
C LEU A 412 9.27 -21.20 -9.61
N LEU A 413 9.24 -22.29 -10.38
CA LEU A 413 8.82 -22.22 -11.78
C LEU A 413 7.31 -21.89 -11.84
N VAL A 414 6.99 -20.71 -12.36
CA VAL A 414 5.61 -20.22 -12.52
C VAL A 414 5.05 -20.62 -13.88
N GLU A 415 5.86 -20.57 -14.94
CA GLU A 415 5.47 -20.96 -16.29
C GLU A 415 6.68 -21.48 -17.07
N GLU A 416 6.54 -22.66 -17.69
CA GLU A 416 7.65 -23.34 -18.34
C GLU A 416 8.05 -22.71 -19.69
N ASP A 417 7.10 -22.15 -20.42
CA ASP A 417 7.37 -21.51 -21.70
C ASP A 417 6.39 -20.38 -22.00
N TYR A 418 6.90 -19.14 -21.93
CA TYR A 418 6.27 -17.94 -22.44
C TYR A 418 7.19 -17.30 -23.49
N ARG A 419 6.88 -17.50 -24.77
CA ARG A 419 7.67 -17.01 -25.92
C ARG A 419 9.16 -17.34 -25.84
N GLY A 420 9.50 -18.54 -25.38
CA GLY A 420 10.89 -18.97 -25.23
C GLY A 420 11.53 -18.57 -23.91
N TYR A 421 10.78 -18.07 -22.93
CA TYR A 421 11.25 -17.77 -21.57
C TYR A 421 10.56 -18.67 -20.54
N ARG A 422 11.32 -19.11 -19.53
CA ARG A 422 10.78 -19.69 -18.30
C ARG A 422 10.47 -18.55 -17.33
N LEU A 423 9.27 -18.52 -16.77
CA LEU A 423 8.94 -17.57 -15.71
C LEU A 423 9.18 -18.20 -14.35
N TYR A 424 9.89 -17.48 -13.50
CA TYR A 424 10.17 -17.87 -12.12
C TYR A 424 9.65 -16.83 -11.14
N GLY A 425 9.12 -17.29 -10.01
CA GLY A 425 8.94 -16.50 -8.81
C GLY A 425 10.16 -16.71 -7.91
N PHE A 426 10.85 -15.62 -7.53
CA PHE A 426 12.02 -15.70 -6.67
C PHE A 426 12.17 -14.41 -5.86
N GLY A 427 12.39 -14.52 -4.55
CA GLY A 427 12.61 -13.34 -3.68
C GLY A 427 11.48 -12.30 -3.71
N GLY A 428 10.23 -12.71 -3.97
CA GLY A 428 9.09 -11.80 -4.07
C GLY A 428 8.97 -11.04 -5.40
N ARG A 429 9.74 -11.42 -6.42
CA ARG A 429 9.65 -10.87 -7.77
C ARG A 429 9.42 -11.97 -8.79
N PHE A 430 9.04 -11.56 -9.99
CA PHE A 430 8.96 -12.45 -11.14
C PHE A 430 10.14 -12.21 -12.07
N TYR A 431 10.66 -13.29 -12.64
CA TYR A 431 11.76 -13.29 -13.58
C TYR A 431 11.37 -14.07 -14.82
N GLY A 432 11.63 -13.52 -15.99
CA GLY A 432 11.49 -14.22 -17.27
C GLY A 432 12.88 -14.53 -17.79
N VAL A 433 13.31 -15.78 -17.74
CA VAL A 433 14.66 -16.19 -18.15
C VAL A 433 14.57 -16.95 -19.47
N LEU A 434 15.32 -16.51 -20.47
CA LEU A 434 15.33 -17.12 -21.79
C LEU A 434 15.72 -18.60 -21.67
N ARG A 435 15.00 -19.50 -22.32
CA ARG A 435 15.20 -20.95 -22.19
C ARG A 435 16.59 -21.42 -22.58
N THR A 436 17.24 -20.72 -23.51
CA THR A 436 18.63 -21.00 -23.93
C THR A 436 19.68 -20.41 -22.99
N ALA A 437 19.28 -19.70 -21.94
CA ALA A 437 20.14 -19.10 -20.93
C ALA A 437 20.18 -19.94 -19.65
N GLU A 438 20.47 -21.23 -19.79
CA GLU A 438 20.52 -22.20 -18.67
C GLU A 438 21.71 -21.96 -17.72
N ASP A 439 22.66 -21.13 -18.14
CA ASP A 439 23.79 -20.62 -17.34
C ASP A 439 23.39 -19.55 -16.32
N ILE A 440 22.17 -19.00 -16.38
CA ILE A 440 21.72 -17.94 -15.47
C ILE A 440 21.15 -18.55 -14.20
N ASP A 441 21.95 -18.52 -13.12
CA ASP A 441 21.51 -18.85 -11.78
C ASP A 441 20.97 -17.60 -11.06
N LEU A 442 19.64 -17.46 -11.02
CA LEU A 442 18.94 -16.35 -10.36
C LEU A 442 19.27 -16.23 -8.86
N ALA A 443 19.69 -17.32 -8.20
CA ALA A 443 20.02 -17.29 -6.77
C ALA A 443 21.36 -16.60 -6.48
N THR A 444 22.29 -16.61 -7.45
CA THR A 444 23.63 -16.04 -7.31
C THR A 444 23.88 -14.81 -8.20
N LEU A 445 22.89 -14.44 -9.03
CA LEU A 445 23.00 -13.33 -9.98
C LEU A 445 23.07 -11.97 -9.26
N SER A 446 24.20 -11.27 -9.39
CA SER A 446 24.34 -9.91 -8.85
C SER A 446 23.44 -8.90 -9.59
N LYS A 447 23.21 -7.72 -8.99
CA LYS A 447 22.42 -6.65 -9.63
C LYS A 447 23.06 -6.18 -10.95
N GLU A 448 24.38 -6.09 -10.99
CA GLU A 448 25.14 -5.70 -12.19
C GLU A 448 25.01 -6.75 -13.28
N ALA A 449 25.14 -8.04 -12.94
CA ALA A 449 24.95 -9.14 -13.86
C ALA A 449 23.50 -9.20 -14.38
N LEU A 450 22.51 -9.04 -13.50
CA LEU A 450 21.10 -8.95 -13.88
C LEU A 450 20.85 -7.80 -14.87
N SER A 451 21.46 -6.63 -14.66
CA SER A 451 21.33 -5.51 -15.60
C SER A 451 21.96 -5.82 -16.96
N VAL A 452 23.07 -6.56 -17.01
CA VAL A 452 23.72 -6.98 -18.26
C VAL A 452 22.83 -7.98 -19.00
N GLU A 453 22.30 -8.98 -18.30
CA GLU A 453 21.42 -9.99 -18.90
C GLU A 453 20.09 -9.39 -19.37
N ARG A 454 19.57 -8.38 -18.66
CA ARG A 454 18.39 -7.62 -19.11
C ARG A 454 18.64 -6.84 -20.40
N LYS A 455 19.80 -6.19 -20.52
CA LYS A 455 20.19 -5.51 -21.78
C LYS A 455 20.38 -6.49 -22.94
N ARG A 456 20.82 -7.72 -22.66
CA ARG A 456 20.91 -8.81 -23.64
C ARG A 456 19.54 -9.39 -23.99
N GLY A 457 18.47 -9.04 -23.26
CA GLY A 457 17.15 -9.64 -23.39
C GLY A 457 17.11 -11.10 -22.93
N ARG A 458 18.05 -11.54 -22.09
CA ARG A 458 18.08 -12.92 -21.58
C ARG A 458 17.30 -13.07 -20.27
N VAL A 459 17.10 -11.97 -19.55
CA VAL A 459 16.31 -11.93 -18.32
C VAL A 459 15.43 -10.70 -18.29
N PHE A 460 14.17 -10.88 -17.92
CA PHE A 460 13.25 -9.81 -17.54
C PHE A 460 12.91 -9.93 -16.07
N VAL A 461 12.62 -8.80 -15.41
CA VAL A 461 12.26 -8.78 -14.00
C VAL A 461 11.14 -7.78 -13.80
N GLY A 462 10.15 -8.16 -13.01
CA GLY A 462 8.98 -7.38 -12.68
C GLY A 462 8.45 -7.81 -11.32
N ASP A 463 7.60 -6.98 -10.73
CA ASP A 463 7.02 -7.26 -9.42
C ASP A 463 5.79 -8.15 -9.55
N LEU A 464 5.18 -8.15 -10.75
CA LEU A 464 4.10 -9.04 -11.13
C LEU A 464 4.47 -9.83 -12.38
N GLY A 465 4.00 -11.09 -12.45
CA GLY A 465 4.29 -11.97 -13.57
C GLY A 465 3.87 -11.39 -14.92
N PHE A 466 2.79 -10.60 -14.98
CA PHE A 466 2.36 -9.97 -16.23
C PHE A 466 3.30 -8.84 -16.70
N GLU A 467 3.98 -8.12 -15.80
CA GLU A 467 4.93 -7.06 -16.18
C GLU A 467 6.17 -7.67 -16.85
N VAL A 468 6.60 -8.83 -16.35
CA VAL A 468 7.66 -9.63 -16.97
C VAL A 468 7.24 -10.09 -18.36
N LYS A 469 6.01 -10.59 -18.50
CA LYS A 469 5.45 -11.02 -19.79
C LYS A 469 5.37 -9.87 -20.79
N GLN A 470 4.88 -8.71 -20.36
CA GLN A 470 4.84 -7.50 -21.17
C GLN A 470 6.24 -7.12 -21.66
N SER A 471 7.24 -7.15 -20.78
CA SER A 471 8.62 -6.85 -21.15
C SER A 471 9.19 -7.85 -22.17
N ILE A 472 8.81 -9.13 -22.08
CA ILE A 472 9.15 -10.17 -23.06
C ILE A 472 8.47 -9.89 -24.41
N ASP A 473 7.20 -9.52 -24.40
CA ASP A 473 6.41 -9.23 -25.60
C ASP A 473 6.98 -8.03 -26.36
N GLU A 474 7.29 -6.93 -25.66
CA GLU A 474 7.90 -5.72 -26.22
C GLU A 474 9.27 -5.96 -26.88
N ARG A 475 10.02 -6.96 -26.40
CA ARG A 475 11.32 -7.34 -26.98
C ARG A 475 11.19 -8.28 -28.17
N SER A 476 10.10 -9.06 -28.21
CA SER A 476 9.86 -10.10 -29.20
C SER A 476 9.09 -9.60 -30.42
N ALA A 477 8.47 -8.42 -30.31
CA ALA A 477 7.91 -7.64 -31.41
C ALA A 477 9.02 -6.90 -32.16
#